data_AF-A0A5P0ZKV0-F1
#
_entry.id   AF-A0A5P0ZKV0-F1
#
_cell.length_a   1.000
_cell.length_b   1.000
_cell.length_c   1.000
_cell.angle_alpha   90.00
_cell.angle_beta   90.00
_cell.angle_gamma   90.00
#
_symmetry.space_group_name_H-M   'P 1'
#
loop_
_entity.id
_entity.type
_entity.pdbx_description
1 polymer ?
#
loop_
_entity_poly.entity_id
_entity_poly.type
_entity_poly.pdbx_seq_one_letter_code
_entity_poly.pdbx_strand_id
1 'polypeptide(L)'
;MANRSKQKTVSEFNKERKEYSYVSFDNLYSNTDLYYGTKIYQVGHIKNFDSAHKYLLIALDGNDKSRTIKLKYNLSSFARGDVDLQENDPVKFYGRVMSTDSYVNEKGRDVSRPVVSADFIQTKNNNRSDNNGIV
;
A
#
# COMPACT_ATOMS: atom_id res chain seq x y z
N MET A 1 13.70 -13.85 10.23
CA MET A 1 13.44 -14.25 8.83
C MET A 1 11.94 -14.19 8.55
N ALA A 2 11.52 -13.48 7.49
CA ALA A 2 10.12 -13.46 7.08
C ALA A 2 9.71 -14.84 6.57
N ASN A 3 8.67 -15.45 7.15
CA ASN A 3 8.19 -16.75 6.69
C ASN A 3 7.40 -16.56 5.38
N ARG A 4 8.06 -16.76 4.24
CA ARG A 4 7.50 -16.64 2.88
C ARG A 4 6.26 -17.51 2.66
N SER A 5 6.07 -18.59 3.43
CA SER A 5 4.88 -19.46 3.32
C SER A 5 3.56 -18.75 3.65
N LYS A 6 3.60 -17.65 4.40
CA LYS A 6 2.40 -16.86 4.76
C LYS A 6 2.05 -15.78 3.73
N GLN A 7 2.91 -15.55 2.73
CA GLN A 7 2.68 -14.56 1.67
C GLN A 7 1.90 -15.19 0.51
N LYS A 8 0.91 -14.46 0.01
CA LYS A 8 0.17 -14.85 -1.20
C LYS A 8 0.93 -14.42 -2.45
N THR A 9 0.89 -15.22 -3.51
CA THR A 9 1.26 -14.79 -4.86
C THR A 9 0.18 -13.87 -5.42
N VAL A 10 0.52 -13.12 -6.48
CA VAL A 10 -0.46 -12.29 -7.21
C VAL A 10 -1.60 -13.15 -7.78
N SER A 11 -1.28 -14.37 -8.25
CA SER A 11 -2.26 -15.31 -8.79
C SER A 11 -3.23 -15.82 -7.71
N GLU A 12 -2.72 -16.15 -6.52
CA GLU A 12 -3.55 -16.55 -5.38
C GLU A 12 -4.50 -15.42 -4.96
N PHE A 13 -4.02 -14.17 -4.92
CA PHE A 13 -4.83 -13.01 -4.53
C PHE A 13 -5.83 -12.57 -5.61
N ASN A 14 -5.63 -12.93 -6.89
CA ASN A 14 -6.49 -12.47 -7.99
C ASN A 14 -7.98 -12.82 -7.79
N LYS A 15 -8.30 -13.90 -7.08
CA LYS A 15 -9.69 -14.29 -6.78
C LYS A 15 -10.37 -13.35 -5.78
N GLU A 16 -9.60 -12.77 -4.86
CA GLU A 16 -10.06 -11.87 -3.80
C GLU A 16 -10.08 -10.41 -4.26
N ARG A 17 -9.29 -10.05 -5.28
CA ARG A 17 -9.16 -8.67 -5.78
C ARG A 17 -10.50 -8.01 -6.14
N LYS A 18 -11.50 -8.81 -6.55
CA LYS A 18 -12.84 -8.35 -6.95
C LYS A 18 -13.65 -7.77 -5.80
N GLU A 19 -13.24 -8.03 -4.56
CA GLU A 19 -13.90 -7.50 -3.36
C GLU A 19 -13.43 -6.09 -2.98
N TYR A 20 -12.48 -5.52 -3.73
CA TYR A 20 -11.90 -4.21 -3.45
C TYR A 20 -12.31 -3.22 -4.53
N SER A 21 -12.81 -2.07 -4.10
CA SER A 21 -13.19 -0.99 -5.00
C SER A 21 -12.03 0.00 -5.18
N TYR A 22 -11.88 0.54 -6.38
CA TYR A 22 -11.00 1.69 -6.56
C TYR A 22 -11.62 2.91 -5.90
N VAL A 23 -10.83 3.65 -5.12
CA VAL A 23 -11.25 4.94 -4.57
C VAL A 23 -10.14 5.94 -4.91
N SER A 24 -10.49 7.08 -5.50
CA SER A 24 -9.51 8.13 -5.78
C SER A 24 -8.98 8.76 -4.50
N PHE A 25 -7.78 9.33 -4.54
CA PHE A 25 -7.22 10.00 -3.36
C PHE A 25 -8.12 11.13 -2.85
N ASP A 26 -8.57 12.03 -3.73
CA ASP A 26 -9.37 13.18 -3.32
C ASP A 26 -10.66 12.76 -2.61
N ASN A 27 -11.29 11.67 -3.07
CA ASN A 27 -12.51 11.15 -2.46
C ASN A 27 -12.21 10.45 -1.12
N LEU A 28 -11.15 9.64 -1.06
CA LEU A 28 -10.73 9.01 0.19
C LEU A 28 -10.32 10.05 1.24
N TYR A 29 -9.58 11.08 0.84
CA TYR A 29 -9.08 12.13 1.72
C TYR A 29 -10.22 13.01 2.25
N SER A 30 -11.14 13.42 1.38
CA SER A 30 -12.25 14.30 1.77
C SER A 30 -13.32 13.56 2.59
N ASN A 31 -13.45 12.24 2.42
CA ASN A 31 -14.54 11.46 2.98
C ASN A 31 -14.05 10.19 3.72
N THR A 32 -12.89 10.23 4.38
CA THR A 32 -12.27 9.02 4.98
C THR A 32 -13.23 8.26 5.89
N ASP A 33 -14.04 8.96 6.68
CA ASP A 33 -14.99 8.36 7.62
C ASP A 33 -16.09 7.56 6.92
N LEU A 34 -16.54 7.99 5.74
CA LEU A 34 -17.54 7.25 4.94
C LEU A 34 -16.98 5.92 4.42
N TYR A 35 -15.66 5.82 4.27
CA TYR A 35 -14.98 4.63 3.81
C TYR A 35 -14.53 3.72 4.96
N TYR A 36 -14.77 4.05 6.22
CA TYR A 36 -14.36 3.24 7.36
C TYR A 36 -14.75 1.75 7.19
N GLY A 37 -13.78 0.85 7.31
CA GLY A 37 -13.96 -0.60 7.17
C GLY A 37 -14.11 -1.10 5.73
N THR A 38 -14.28 -0.21 4.75
CA THR A 38 -14.45 -0.58 3.34
C THR A 38 -13.15 -1.10 2.74
N LYS A 39 -13.28 -2.07 1.83
CA LYS A 39 -12.17 -2.66 1.08
C LYS A 39 -11.87 -1.81 -0.16
N ILE A 40 -10.68 -1.24 -0.21
CA ILE A 40 -10.25 -0.39 -1.32
C ILE A 40 -8.96 -0.90 -1.95
N TYR A 41 -8.71 -0.51 -3.19
CA TYR A 41 -7.40 -0.62 -3.79
C TYR A 41 -6.96 0.69 -4.43
N GLN A 42 -5.67 0.98 -4.36
CA GLN A 42 -5.05 2.15 -4.97
C GLN A 42 -3.65 1.83 -5.50
N VAL A 43 -3.13 2.75 -6.30
CA VAL A 43 -1.78 2.71 -6.85
C VAL A 43 -1.10 4.01 -6.48
N GLY A 44 0.16 3.94 -6.08
CA GLY A 44 0.92 5.12 -5.71
C GLY A 44 2.42 4.84 -5.66
N HIS A 45 3.15 5.74 -5.01
CA HIS A 45 4.60 5.64 -4.86
C HIS A 45 4.99 5.74 -3.38
N ILE A 46 5.95 4.93 -2.97
CA ILE A 46 6.50 4.97 -1.61
C ILE A 46 7.21 6.31 -1.41
N LYS A 47 6.87 7.04 -0.36
CA LYS A 47 7.52 8.30 0.03
C LYS A 47 8.48 8.10 1.20
N ASN A 48 8.12 7.21 2.10
CA ASN A 48 8.89 6.86 3.27
C ASN A 48 8.36 5.51 3.79
N PHE A 49 9.14 4.81 4.59
CA PHE A 49 8.75 3.58 5.25
C PHE A 49 9.34 3.54 6.65
N ASP A 50 8.54 3.06 7.61
CA ASP A 50 8.98 2.86 8.98
C ASP A 50 8.85 1.37 9.32
N SER A 51 10.01 0.71 9.37
CA SER A 51 10.12 -0.72 9.66
C SER A 51 9.77 -1.06 11.11
N ALA A 52 10.00 -0.12 12.04
CA ALA A 52 9.75 -0.31 13.47
C ALA A 52 8.26 -0.27 13.77
N HIS A 53 7.55 0.69 13.17
CA HIS A 53 6.11 0.88 13.32
C HIS A 53 5.28 0.22 12.21
N LYS A 54 5.94 -0.44 11.25
CA LYS A 54 5.36 -1.23 10.15
C LYS A 54 4.32 -0.48 9.32
N TYR A 55 4.70 0.69 8.83
CA TYR A 55 3.88 1.45 7.88
C TYR A 55 4.69 2.01 6.72
N LEU A 56 4.01 2.25 5.60
CA LEU A 56 4.51 3.00 4.46
C LEU A 56 3.75 4.32 4.34
N LEU A 57 4.42 5.38 3.94
CA LEU A 57 3.78 6.60 3.46
C LEU A 57 3.70 6.53 1.94
N ILE A 58 2.49 6.54 1.39
CA ILE A 58 2.26 6.37 -0.05
C ILE A 58 1.68 7.65 -0.62
N ALA A 59 2.33 8.23 -1.63
CA ALA A 59 1.76 9.30 -2.44
C ALA A 59 0.87 8.70 -3.55
N LEU A 60 -0.38 9.13 -3.62
CA LEU A 60 -1.38 8.56 -4.52
C LEU A 60 -1.64 9.40 -5.77
N ASP A 61 -1.10 10.62 -5.82
CA ASP A 61 -1.26 11.56 -6.92
C ASP A 61 0.11 12.11 -7.32
N GLY A 62 0.56 11.84 -8.54
CA GLY A 62 1.71 12.52 -9.16
C GLY A 62 3.03 12.54 -8.37
N ASN A 63 3.22 11.65 -7.40
CA ASN A 63 4.37 11.64 -6.47
C ASN A 63 4.38 12.80 -5.44
N ASP A 64 3.26 13.52 -5.30
CA ASP A 64 3.09 14.68 -4.41
C ASP A 64 3.18 14.26 -2.93
N LYS A 65 4.19 14.79 -2.23
CA LYS A 65 4.45 14.54 -0.81
C LYS A 65 3.37 15.10 0.12
N SER A 66 2.54 16.01 -0.35
CA SER A 66 1.41 16.56 0.41
C SER A 66 0.17 15.66 0.37
N ARG A 67 0.09 14.72 -0.58
CA ARG A 67 -1.05 13.84 -0.84
C ARG A 67 -0.72 12.39 -0.46
N THR A 68 -0.35 12.19 0.81
CA THR A 68 0.05 10.87 1.31
C THR A 68 -1.02 10.19 2.14
N ILE A 69 -1.04 8.87 2.09
CA ILE A 69 -1.74 8.02 3.06
C ILE A 69 -0.74 7.25 3.92
N LYS A 70 -1.20 6.77 5.07
CA LYS A 70 -0.46 5.84 5.93
C LYS A 70 -0.96 4.42 5.69
N LEU A 71 -0.13 3.60 5.06
CA LEU A 71 -0.42 2.20 4.78
C LEU A 71 0.24 1.30 5.84
N LYS A 72 -0.54 0.81 6.80
CA LYS A 72 -0.07 -0.17 7.79
C LYS A 72 0.08 -1.54 7.11
N TYR A 73 1.14 -2.27 7.41
CA TYR A 73 1.41 -3.56 6.78
C TYR A 73 1.92 -4.61 7.76
N ASN A 74 1.80 -5.87 7.36
CA ASN A 74 2.60 -6.98 7.88
C ASN A 74 3.50 -7.52 6.77
N LEU A 75 4.60 -8.21 7.12
CA LEU A 75 5.46 -8.83 6.09
C LEU A 75 4.69 -9.84 5.21
N SER A 76 3.64 -10.46 5.76
CA SER A 76 2.72 -11.34 5.02
C SER A 76 1.77 -10.61 4.08
N SER A 77 1.57 -9.29 4.24
CA SER A 77 0.75 -8.48 3.34
C SER A 77 1.43 -8.31 1.99
N PHE A 78 2.76 -8.40 1.90
CA PHE A 78 3.45 -8.33 0.62
C PHE A 78 3.23 -9.59 -0.22
N ALA A 79 3.13 -9.38 -1.54
CA ALA A 79 3.17 -10.44 -2.52
C ALA A 79 4.42 -11.31 -2.29
N ARG A 80 4.26 -12.62 -2.46
CA ARG A 80 5.34 -13.58 -2.27
C ARG A 80 6.53 -13.22 -3.15
N GLY A 81 7.69 -13.06 -2.51
CA GLY A 81 8.93 -12.64 -3.17
C GLY A 81 9.85 -11.91 -2.18
N ASP A 82 10.94 -11.39 -2.71
CA ASP A 82 11.81 -10.50 -1.95
C ASP A 82 11.16 -9.12 -1.85
N VAL A 83 11.04 -8.64 -0.62
CA VAL A 83 10.49 -7.32 -0.31
C VAL A 83 11.66 -6.37 -0.20
N ASP A 84 11.99 -5.72 -1.31
CA ASP A 84 12.89 -4.57 -1.33
C ASP A 84 12.04 -3.28 -1.44
N LEU A 85 12.08 -2.45 -0.41
CA LEU A 85 11.32 -1.21 -0.34
C LEU A 85 12.27 -0.04 -0.59
N GLN A 86 12.02 0.70 -1.68
CA GLN A 86 12.78 1.90 -2.00
C GLN A 86 11.85 3.10 -2.10
N GLU A 87 12.36 4.28 -1.75
CA GLU A 87 11.63 5.52 -1.98
C GLU A 87 11.37 5.71 -3.49
N ASN A 88 10.19 6.25 -3.79
CA ASN A 88 9.61 6.41 -5.12
C ASN A 88 9.28 5.11 -5.86
N ASP A 89 9.40 3.94 -5.23
CA ASP A 89 8.96 2.71 -5.88
C ASP A 89 7.44 2.70 -6.06
N PRO A 90 6.97 2.28 -7.26
CA PRO A 90 5.55 2.11 -7.50
C PRO A 90 5.02 0.96 -6.65
N VAL A 91 3.87 1.19 -6.04
CA VAL A 91 3.18 0.21 -5.21
C VAL A 91 1.71 0.17 -5.57
N LYS A 92 1.17 -1.03 -5.66
CA LYS A 92 -0.26 -1.29 -5.72
C LYS A 92 -0.66 -2.00 -4.44
N PHE A 93 -1.66 -1.51 -3.74
CA PHE A 93 -2.11 -2.15 -2.50
C PHE A 93 -3.63 -2.30 -2.48
N TYR A 94 -4.06 -3.25 -1.66
CA TYR A 94 -5.43 -3.60 -1.35
C TYR A 94 -5.54 -3.69 0.16
N GLY A 95 -6.59 -3.09 0.72
CA GLY A 95 -6.73 -3.06 2.16
C GLY A 95 -8.03 -2.42 2.61
N ARG A 96 -8.12 -2.21 3.92
CA ARG A 96 -9.28 -1.61 4.57
C ARG A 96 -8.94 -0.24 5.12
N VAL A 97 -9.83 0.72 4.88
CA VAL A 97 -9.71 2.05 5.49
C VAL A 97 -10.02 1.92 6.98
N MET A 98 -9.15 2.48 7.81
CA MET A 98 -9.20 2.30 9.26
C MET A 98 -9.53 3.59 10.00
N SER A 99 -8.89 4.70 9.66
CA SER A 99 -9.04 5.96 10.38
C SER A 99 -8.35 7.08 9.61
N THR A 100 -8.29 8.26 10.22
CA THR A 100 -7.34 9.31 9.88
C THR A 100 -6.17 9.31 10.89
N ASP A 101 -5.04 9.90 10.50
CA ASP A 101 -3.84 10.14 11.31
C ASP A 101 -3.44 11.60 11.13
N SER A 102 -3.35 12.35 12.23
CA SER A 102 -2.95 13.76 12.21
C SER A 102 -1.43 13.89 12.35
N TYR A 103 -0.83 14.81 11.60
CA TYR A 103 0.59 15.13 11.68
C TYR A 103 0.85 16.59 11.33
N VAL A 104 1.97 17.12 11.82
CA VAL A 104 2.46 18.44 11.43
C VAL A 104 3.33 18.29 10.19
N ASN A 105 2.99 18.99 9.11
CA ASN A 105 3.78 18.97 7.88
C ASN A 105 5.01 19.90 7.95
N GLU A 106 5.84 19.90 6.91
CA GLU A 106 7.04 20.76 6.80
C GLU A 106 6.75 22.27 6.90
N LYS A 107 5.49 22.68 6.70
CA LYS A 107 5.04 24.08 6.82
C LYS A 107 4.46 24.41 8.20
N GLY A 108 4.59 23.50 9.17
CA GLY A 108 4.06 23.70 10.53
C GLY A 108 2.53 23.64 10.62
N ARG A 109 1.85 23.05 9.62
CA ARG A 109 0.38 22.93 9.62
C ARG A 109 -0.04 21.53 10.04
N ASP A 110 -1.08 21.46 10.86
CA ASP A 110 -1.78 20.21 11.14
C ASP A 110 -2.50 19.72 9.88
N VAL A 111 -2.18 18.50 9.49
CA VAL A 111 -2.75 17.80 8.33
C VAL A 111 -3.21 16.43 8.79
N SER A 112 -4.39 16.02 8.34
CA SER A 112 -4.89 14.65 8.50
C SER A 112 -4.60 13.84 7.24
N ARG A 113 -4.22 12.58 7.37
CA ARG A 113 -4.15 11.64 6.25
C ARG A 113 -4.95 10.37 6.51
N PRO A 114 -5.53 9.74 5.47
CA PRO A 114 -6.14 8.43 5.59
C PRO A 114 -5.14 7.36 6.06
N VAL A 115 -5.64 6.44 6.88
CA VAL A 115 -4.94 5.24 7.33
C VAL A 115 -5.60 4.02 6.73
N VAL A 116 -4.82 3.19 6.05
CA VAL A 116 -5.26 1.94 5.43
C VAL A 116 -4.49 0.77 6.04
N SER A 117 -5.16 -0.31 6.41
CA SER A 117 -4.54 -1.58 6.78
C SER A 117 -4.44 -2.46 5.54
N ALA A 118 -3.22 -2.82 5.14
CA ALA A 118 -2.97 -3.59 3.93
C ALA A 118 -3.29 -5.08 4.12
N ASP A 119 -4.19 -5.59 3.26
CA ASP A 119 -4.46 -7.02 3.10
C ASP A 119 -3.50 -7.63 2.06
N PHE A 120 -3.15 -6.87 1.01
CA PHE A 120 -2.19 -7.28 -0.02
C PHE A 120 -1.43 -6.10 -0.60
N ILE A 121 -0.12 -6.24 -0.80
CA ILE A 121 0.77 -5.22 -1.36
C ILE A 121 1.61 -5.85 -2.47
N GLN A 122 1.55 -5.25 -3.64
CA GLN A 122 2.39 -5.57 -4.78
C GLN A 122 3.34 -4.38 -5.01
N THR A 123 4.61 -4.57 -4.65
CA THR A 123 5.71 -3.74 -5.13
C THR A 123 6.11 -4.22 -6.54
N LYS A 124 6.87 -3.43 -7.32
CA LYS A 124 7.38 -3.70 -8.69
C LYS A 124 7.18 -5.15 -9.17
N ASN A 125 6.58 -5.34 -10.36
CA ASN A 125 6.41 -6.66 -10.98
C ASN A 125 7.67 -7.50 -10.81
N ASN A 126 7.60 -8.57 -10.01
CA ASN A 126 8.56 -9.67 -10.05
C ASN A 126 8.41 -10.41 -11.39
N ASN A 127 8.67 -9.74 -12.51
CA ASN A 127 8.86 -10.35 -13.83
C ASN A 127 10.32 -10.81 -14.00
N ARG A 128 10.97 -11.20 -12.91
CA ARG A 128 12.25 -11.91 -12.95
C ARG A 128 12.02 -13.29 -12.35
N SER A 129 12.01 -14.28 -13.26
CA SER A 129 12.10 -15.72 -13.00
C SER A 129 10.82 -16.56 -13.12
N ASP A 130 10.16 -16.50 -14.28
CA ASP A 130 9.50 -17.68 -14.90
C ASP A 130 10.16 -18.05 -16.25
N ASN A 131 11.38 -17.57 -16.51
CA ASN A 131 12.22 -18.02 -17.64
C ASN A 131 13.30 -18.98 -17.13
N ASN A 132 12.90 -20.21 -16.79
CA ASN A 132 13.78 -21.36 -17.00
C ASN A 132 13.44 -21.92 -18.37
N GLY A 133 13.98 -21.26 -19.40
CA GLY A 133 14.09 -21.81 -20.72
C GLY A 133 14.91 -23.09 -20.64
N ILE A 134 14.26 -24.20 -20.92
CA ILE A 134 14.95 -25.41 -21.36
C ILE A 134 15.48 -25.07 -22.76
N VAL A 135 16.80 -24.97 -22.88
CA VAL A 135 17.53 -25.20 -24.13
C VAL A 135 18.36 -26.45 -23.94
#